data_AF-A0A7Z7B7R4-F1
#
_entry.id   AF-A0A7Z7B7R4-F1
#
_cell.length_a   1.000
_cell.length_b   1.000
_cell.length_c   1.000
_cell.angle_alpha   90.00
_cell.angle_beta   90.00
_cell.angle_gamma   90.00
#
_symmetry.space_group_name_H-M   'P 1'
#
loop_
_entity.id
_entity.type
_entity.pdbx_description
1 polymer ?
#
loop_
_entity_poly.entity_id
_entity_poly.type
_entity_poly.pdbx_seq_one_letter_code
_entity_poly.pdbx_strand_id
1 'polypeptide(L)'
;MTDAHYTDPRLVALYDALNPFAADTRFYIDLAARTEASRIVDIGCGTGLLACELARRGHTVTGVDPSPAMLDIARQRPGGDRVEWIEGDAAQLGAKSADLAVMTGHVAQIFLDDASFDATLAAAQATLRPGGRLAFESRNPSVSPWMAWTPERSRRVIDDPRYGAVEIWQQLIEANNDRVRFDTHYRFLRDGDTVVAPSQLRFRTQAALSEALVKAGFSDQEWFGDWTRSPVDHASRELITVARRD
;
A
#
# COMPACT_ATOMS: atom_id res chain seq x y z
N MET A 1 -0.27 5.40 17.93
CA MET A 1 1.15 5.01 17.94
C MET A 1 1.56 4.80 16.50
N THR A 2 2.68 5.38 16.08
CA THR A 2 3.26 5.14 14.76
C THR A 2 3.66 3.67 14.66
N ASP A 3 3.30 3.01 13.57
CA ASP A 3 3.56 1.58 13.40
C ASP A 3 5.10 1.34 13.34
N ALA A 4 5.58 0.38 14.13
CA ALA A 4 7.01 0.08 14.26
C ALA A 4 7.63 -0.35 12.92
N HIS A 5 6.82 -0.91 12.00
CA HIS A 5 7.24 -1.26 10.64
C HIS A 5 7.86 -0.09 9.87
N TYR A 6 7.48 1.15 10.22
CA TYR A 6 7.89 2.36 9.50
C TYR A 6 8.82 3.26 10.31
N THR A 7 9.19 2.87 11.53
CA THR A 7 9.95 3.70 12.48
C THR A 7 11.09 2.98 13.18
N ASP A 8 11.02 1.65 13.40
CA ASP A 8 12.17 0.88 13.90
C ASP A 8 13.22 0.74 12.77
N PRO A 9 14.46 1.23 12.95
CA PRO A 9 15.47 1.22 11.91
C PRO A 9 15.81 -0.17 11.36
N ARG A 10 15.66 -1.23 12.17
CA ARG A 10 15.89 -2.61 11.72
C ARG A 10 14.77 -3.06 10.80
N LEU A 11 13.52 -2.77 11.14
CA LEU A 11 12.37 -3.17 10.32
C LEU A 11 12.30 -2.37 9.01
N VAL A 12 12.56 -1.06 9.08
CA VAL A 12 12.68 -0.19 7.90
C VAL A 12 13.77 -0.71 6.95
N ALA A 13 14.93 -1.12 7.48
CA ALA A 13 16.01 -1.68 6.66
C ALA A 13 15.64 -3.03 6.00
N LEU A 14 14.75 -3.82 6.61
CA LEU A 14 14.28 -5.10 6.06
C LEU A 14 13.07 -4.95 5.12
N TYR A 15 12.45 -3.76 5.04
CA TYR A 15 11.13 -3.57 4.43
C TYR A 15 11.05 -4.08 2.99
N ASP A 16 12.02 -3.72 2.15
CA ASP A 16 12.07 -4.12 0.74
C ASP A 16 12.34 -5.63 0.55
N ALA A 17 13.15 -6.25 1.42
CA ALA A 17 13.39 -7.69 1.38
C ALA A 17 12.10 -8.47 1.70
N LEU A 18 11.22 -7.88 2.50
CA LEU A 18 9.96 -8.47 2.91
C LEU A 18 8.82 -8.22 1.94
N ASN A 19 8.90 -7.11 1.19
CA ASN A 19 7.94 -6.65 0.21
C ASN A 19 8.65 -6.40 -1.14
N PRO A 20 9.23 -7.45 -1.75
CA PRO A 20 9.97 -7.29 -3.00
C PRO A 20 9.02 -6.99 -4.16
N PHE A 21 9.58 -6.45 -5.24
CA PHE A 21 8.88 -6.26 -6.51
C PHE A 21 8.17 -7.55 -6.95
N ALA A 22 6.84 -7.51 -7.10
CA ALA A 22 6.04 -8.69 -7.42
C ALA A 22 4.91 -8.38 -8.43
N ALA A 23 3.86 -9.20 -8.43
CA ALA A 23 2.75 -9.10 -9.38
C ALA A 23 1.92 -7.82 -9.20
N ASP A 24 1.80 -7.36 -7.96
CA ASP A 24 1.21 -6.08 -7.57
C ASP A 24 1.94 -4.89 -8.22
N THR A 25 3.27 -4.81 -8.12
CA THR A 25 4.03 -3.72 -8.74
C THR A 25 3.87 -3.74 -10.26
N ARG A 26 3.89 -4.94 -10.88
CA ARG A 26 3.66 -5.09 -12.33
C ARG A 26 2.26 -4.62 -12.74
N PHE A 27 1.24 -4.93 -11.94
CA PHE A 27 -0.13 -4.50 -12.20
C PHE A 27 -0.22 -2.98 -12.37
N TYR A 28 0.38 -2.23 -11.43
CA TYR A 28 0.33 -0.76 -11.44
C TYR A 28 1.19 -0.12 -12.54
N ILE A 29 2.34 -0.71 -12.87
CA ILE A 29 3.14 -0.30 -14.03
C ILE A 29 2.36 -0.50 -15.33
N ASP A 30 1.73 -1.67 -15.50
CA ASP A 30 0.91 -1.96 -16.67
C ASP A 30 -0.32 -1.04 -16.72
N LEU A 31 -0.91 -0.70 -15.57
CA LEU A 31 -2.03 0.23 -15.49
C LEU A 31 -1.62 1.64 -15.95
N ALA A 32 -0.47 2.14 -15.48
CA ALA A 32 0.07 3.42 -15.92
C ALA A 32 0.29 3.45 -17.44
N ALA A 33 0.83 2.37 -18.01
CA ALA A 33 1.01 2.25 -19.46
C ALA A 33 -0.33 2.20 -20.22
N ARG A 34 -1.30 1.39 -19.75
CA ARG A 34 -2.62 1.24 -20.39
C ARG A 34 -3.47 2.51 -20.35
N THR A 35 -3.30 3.32 -19.32
CA THR A 35 -4.01 4.60 -19.15
C THR A 35 -3.26 5.77 -19.78
N GLU A 36 -2.09 5.51 -20.40
CA GLU A 36 -1.19 6.52 -20.97
C GLU A 36 -0.87 7.64 -19.96
N ALA A 37 -0.80 7.28 -18.67
CA ALA A 37 -0.62 8.23 -17.59
C ALA A 37 0.76 8.88 -17.69
N SER A 38 0.81 10.21 -17.80
CA SER A 38 2.06 10.96 -17.82
C SER A 38 2.44 11.45 -16.43
N ARG A 39 1.46 11.86 -15.62
CA ARG A 39 1.63 12.33 -14.24
C ARG A 39 0.96 11.37 -13.27
N ILE A 40 1.73 10.87 -12.32
CA ILE A 40 1.28 9.84 -11.36
C ILE A 40 1.54 10.33 -9.94
N VAL A 41 0.55 10.12 -9.06
CA VAL A 41 0.70 10.33 -7.62
C VAL A 41 0.66 8.97 -6.92
N ASP A 42 1.65 8.68 -6.07
CA ASP A 42 1.72 7.48 -5.24
C ASP A 42 1.47 7.86 -3.77
N ILE A 43 0.30 7.49 -3.25
CA ILE A 43 -0.19 7.84 -1.90
C ILE A 43 0.14 6.71 -0.93
N GLY A 44 0.92 7.01 0.11
CA GLY A 44 1.50 6.00 0.99
C GLY A 44 2.63 5.24 0.29
N CYS A 45 3.51 5.99 -0.39
CA CYS A 45 4.51 5.42 -1.29
C CYS A 45 5.62 4.61 -0.58
N GLY A 46 5.70 4.67 0.75
CA GLY A 46 6.65 3.91 1.55
C GLY A 46 8.09 4.13 1.11
N THR A 47 8.82 3.03 0.88
CA THR A 47 10.20 3.07 0.40
C THR A 47 10.29 3.46 -1.08
N GLY A 48 9.21 3.86 -1.75
CA GLY A 48 9.22 4.42 -3.10
C GLY A 48 9.46 3.39 -4.21
N LEU A 49 9.26 2.09 -3.95
CA LEU A 49 9.53 1.02 -4.92
C LEU A 49 8.79 1.23 -6.25
N LEU A 50 7.48 1.47 -6.20
CA LEU A 50 6.67 1.73 -7.38
C LEU A 50 6.98 3.09 -7.99
N ALA A 51 6.99 4.16 -7.16
CA ALA A 51 7.25 5.52 -7.61
C ALA A 51 8.58 5.65 -8.39
N CYS A 52 9.67 5.07 -7.89
CA CYS A 52 10.97 5.12 -8.56
C CYS A 52 10.96 4.34 -9.89
N GLU A 53 10.30 3.19 -9.96
CA GLU A 53 10.21 2.40 -11.19
C GLU A 53 9.37 3.13 -12.25
N LEU A 54 8.27 3.78 -11.87
CA LEU A 54 7.49 4.63 -12.77
C LEU A 54 8.32 5.83 -13.27
N ALA A 55 9.07 6.50 -12.40
CA ALA A 55 9.92 7.62 -12.81
C ALA A 55 11.04 7.18 -13.77
N ARG A 56 11.61 5.98 -13.58
CA ARG A 56 12.59 5.39 -14.52
C ARG A 56 12.00 5.09 -15.90
N ARG A 57 10.68 4.85 -15.98
CA ARG A 57 9.93 4.64 -17.22
C ARG A 57 9.48 5.94 -17.91
N GLY A 58 9.83 7.09 -17.35
CA GLY A 58 9.57 8.40 -17.95
C GLY A 58 8.30 9.09 -17.46
N HIS A 59 7.61 8.54 -16.45
CA HIS A 59 6.48 9.21 -15.82
C HIS A 59 6.97 10.37 -14.93
N THR A 60 6.17 11.42 -14.83
CA THR A 60 6.34 12.46 -13.79
C THR A 60 5.65 11.96 -12.53
N VAL A 61 6.41 11.72 -11.46
CA VAL A 61 5.89 11.06 -10.27
C VAL A 61 6.01 11.96 -9.04
N THR A 62 4.92 12.05 -8.27
CA THR A 62 4.93 12.58 -6.90
C THR A 62 4.61 11.44 -5.93
N GLY A 63 5.49 11.18 -4.97
CA GLY A 63 5.25 10.24 -3.86
C GLY A 63 4.98 10.99 -2.56
N VAL A 64 3.95 10.57 -1.82
CA VAL A 64 3.65 11.09 -0.48
C VAL A 64 3.64 9.96 0.55
N ASP A 65 4.33 10.15 1.67
CA ASP A 65 4.32 9.20 2.79
C ASP A 65 4.57 9.93 4.12
N PRO A 66 3.89 9.54 5.22
CA PRO A 66 4.07 10.18 6.51
C PRO A 66 5.35 9.74 7.24
N SER A 67 6.06 8.70 6.79
CA SER A 67 7.30 8.24 7.43
C SER A 67 8.54 8.87 6.80
N PRO A 68 9.28 9.72 7.55
CA PRO A 68 10.54 10.28 7.07
C PRO A 68 11.58 9.19 6.78
N ALA A 69 11.60 8.12 7.60
CA ALA A 69 12.54 7.01 7.45
C ALA A 69 12.31 6.22 6.15
N MET A 70 11.05 6.08 5.71
CA MET A 70 10.71 5.44 4.45
C MET A 70 11.10 6.33 3.26
N LEU A 71 10.84 7.63 3.35
CA LEU A 71 11.23 8.61 2.33
C LEU A 71 12.74 8.76 2.19
N ASP A 72 13.51 8.61 3.26
CA ASP A 72 14.97 8.61 3.20
C ASP A 72 15.51 7.44 2.37
N ILE A 73 14.90 6.27 2.47
CA ILE A 73 15.19 5.14 1.56
C ILE A 73 14.74 5.49 0.14
N ALA A 74 13.51 5.98 -0.02
CA ALA A 74 12.93 6.28 -1.32
C ALA A 74 13.80 7.23 -2.16
N ARG A 75 14.34 8.30 -1.53
CA ARG A 75 15.24 9.27 -2.16
C ARG A 75 16.57 8.67 -2.63
N GLN A 76 17.05 7.61 -1.96
CA GLN A 76 18.32 6.95 -2.28
C GLN A 76 18.19 5.86 -3.36
N ARG A 77 16.97 5.48 -3.73
CA ARG A 77 16.74 4.44 -4.73
C ARG A 77 17.12 4.91 -6.13
N PRO A 78 17.53 3.99 -7.02
CA PRO A 78 17.69 4.32 -8.43
C PRO A 78 16.41 4.91 -9.03
N GLY A 79 16.48 6.16 -9.49
CA GLY A 79 15.32 6.91 -10.00
C GLY A 79 14.61 7.77 -8.95
N GLY A 80 14.96 7.66 -7.67
CA GLY A 80 14.40 8.47 -6.59
C GLY A 80 14.77 9.95 -6.69
N ASP A 81 15.85 10.28 -7.40
CA ASP A 81 16.26 11.64 -7.78
C ASP A 81 15.29 12.31 -8.78
N ARG A 82 14.39 11.53 -9.39
CA ARG A 82 13.40 12.00 -10.39
C ARG A 82 11.98 12.09 -9.85
N VAL A 83 11.76 11.70 -8.60
CA VAL A 83 10.45 11.72 -7.94
C VAL A 83 10.35 12.96 -7.06
N GLU A 84 9.21 13.64 -7.11
CA GLU A 84 8.87 14.67 -6.12
C GLU A 84 8.39 13.98 -4.84
N TRP A 85 9.09 14.17 -3.71
CA TRP A 85 8.74 13.55 -2.43
C TRP A 85 8.08 14.54 -1.48
N ILE A 86 6.93 14.16 -0.92
CA ILE A 86 6.19 14.92 0.08
C ILE A 86 6.15 14.11 1.39
N GLU A 87 6.66 14.70 2.47
CA GLU A 87 6.57 14.12 3.82
C GLU A 87 5.26 14.55 4.49
N GLY A 88 4.34 13.60 4.61
CA GLY A 88 3.07 13.75 5.29
C GLY A 88 1.97 12.91 4.65
N ASP A 89 0.73 13.39 4.72
CA ASP A 89 -0.44 12.66 4.22
C ASP A 89 -0.99 13.25 2.91
N ALA A 90 -2.03 12.60 2.37
CA ALA A 90 -2.65 12.98 1.11
C ALA A 90 -3.16 14.44 1.11
N ALA A 91 -3.49 15.04 2.27
CA ALA A 91 -3.98 16.42 2.32
C ALA A 91 -2.92 17.44 1.89
N GLN A 92 -1.64 17.07 1.88
CA GLN A 92 -0.54 17.93 1.44
C GLN A 92 -0.28 17.89 -0.08
N LEU A 93 -0.91 16.99 -0.82
CA LEU A 93 -0.68 16.84 -2.26
C LEU A 93 -1.06 18.11 -3.05
N GLY A 94 -2.12 18.81 -2.64
CA GLY A 94 -2.72 19.86 -3.45
C GLY A 94 -3.15 19.37 -4.85
N ALA A 95 -3.44 20.32 -5.74
CA ALA A 95 -3.79 20.01 -7.12
C ALA A 95 -2.52 19.72 -7.96
N LYS A 96 -2.35 18.47 -8.41
CA LYS A 96 -1.23 18.05 -9.27
C LYS A 96 -1.61 17.89 -10.74
N SER A 97 -2.92 17.91 -11.05
CA SER A 97 -3.47 17.57 -12.36
C SER A 97 -2.97 16.20 -12.85
N ALA A 98 -2.92 15.23 -11.93
CA ALA A 98 -2.42 13.89 -12.20
C ALA A 98 -3.38 13.09 -13.10
N ASP A 99 -2.82 12.23 -13.95
CA ASP A 99 -3.57 11.28 -14.77
C ASP A 99 -4.02 10.06 -13.96
N LEU A 100 -3.16 9.64 -13.02
CA LEU A 100 -3.33 8.46 -12.18
C LEU A 100 -2.87 8.76 -10.74
N ALA A 101 -3.67 8.36 -9.77
CA ALA A 101 -3.31 8.31 -8.36
C ALA A 101 -3.39 6.85 -7.92
N VAL A 102 -2.42 6.39 -7.14
CA VAL A 102 -2.38 5.01 -6.63
C VAL A 102 -2.23 4.97 -5.12
N MET A 103 -2.81 3.96 -4.48
CA MET A 103 -2.52 3.57 -3.09
C MET A 103 -2.16 2.08 -3.10
N THR A 104 -0.87 1.76 -2.92
CA THR A 104 -0.35 0.39 -3.08
C THR A 104 0.22 -0.16 -1.78
N GLY A 105 0.43 -1.47 -1.67
CA GLY A 105 0.80 -2.14 -0.42
C GLY A 105 -0.35 -2.21 0.58
N HIS A 106 -1.59 -2.25 0.09
CA HIS A 106 -2.83 -2.25 0.88
C HIS A 106 -3.00 -1.02 1.78
N VAL A 107 -2.49 0.14 1.37
CA VAL A 107 -2.60 1.43 2.09
C VAL A 107 -4.04 1.76 2.50
N ALA A 108 -5.04 1.39 1.69
CA ALA A 108 -6.46 1.59 2.03
C ALA A 108 -6.88 0.94 3.36
N GLN A 109 -6.19 -0.11 3.81
CA GLN A 109 -6.47 -0.82 5.06
C GLN A 109 -5.90 -0.13 6.30
N ILE A 110 -4.94 0.81 6.14
CA ILE A 110 -4.31 1.56 7.23
C ILE A 110 -5.30 2.58 7.82
N PHE A 111 -6.22 3.10 7.01
CA PHE A 111 -7.25 4.04 7.46
C PHE A 111 -8.30 3.32 8.30
N LEU A 112 -8.16 3.44 9.61
CA LEU A 112 -8.99 2.76 10.58
C LEU A 112 -10.40 3.35 10.67
N ASP A 113 -10.64 4.61 10.38
CA ASP A 113 -11.96 5.23 10.44
C ASP A 113 -12.43 5.73 9.07
N ASP A 114 -13.71 6.03 8.94
CA ASP A 114 -14.27 6.50 7.67
C ASP A 114 -13.87 7.94 7.38
N ALA A 115 -13.69 8.78 8.39
CA ALA A 115 -13.31 10.18 8.19
C ALA A 115 -11.90 10.31 7.57
N SER A 116 -10.92 9.54 8.06
CA SER A 116 -9.57 9.53 7.51
C SER A 116 -9.49 8.91 6.11
N PHE A 117 -10.27 7.85 5.85
CA PHE A 117 -10.35 7.25 4.51
C PHE A 117 -11.03 8.19 3.51
N ASP A 118 -12.18 8.78 3.88
CA ASP A 118 -12.92 9.73 3.06
C ASP A 118 -12.08 10.97 2.74
N ALA A 119 -11.35 11.51 3.72
CA ALA A 119 -10.45 12.64 3.52
C ALA A 119 -9.32 12.30 2.53
N THR A 120 -8.79 11.08 2.60
CA THR A 120 -7.77 10.59 1.65
C THR A 120 -8.33 10.44 0.24
N LEU A 121 -9.53 9.87 0.09
CA LEU A 121 -10.20 9.77 -1.21
C LEU A 121 -10.51 11.15 -1.80
N ALA A 122 -10.95 12.10 -0.97
CA ALA A 122 -11.19 13.48 -1.41
C ALA A 122 -9.90 14.17 -1.87
N ALA A 123 -8.78 13.97 -1.16
CA ALA A 123 -7.48 14.49 -1.57
C ALA A 123 -6.97 13.85 -2.87
N ALA A 124 -7.15 12.53 -3.02
CA ALA A 124 -6.85 11.81 -4.25
C ALA A 124 -7.71 12.31 -5.42
N GLN A 125 -8.99 12.59 -5.19
CA GLN A 125 -9.85 13.20 -6.20
C GLN A 125 -9.31 14.57 -6.59
N ALA A 126 -9.02 15.45 -5.61
CA ALA A 126 -8.59 16.82 -5.86
C ALA A 126 -7.26 16.92 -6.63
N THR A 127 -6.36 15.95 -6.44
CA THR A 127 -5.06 15.94 -7.11
C THR A 127 -5.12 15.51 -8.58
N LEU A 128 -6.12 14.69 -8.94
CA LEU A 128 -6.34 14.22 -10.30
C LEU A 128 -6.82 15.35 -11.22
N ARG A 129 -6.70 15.18 -12.54
CA ARG A 129 -7.47 15.97 -13.50
C ARG A 129 -8.87 15.35 -13.72
N PRO A 130 -9.85 16.08 -14.26
CA PRO A 130 -11.08 15.46 -14.76
C PRO A 130 -10.78 14.30 -15.72
N GLY A 131 -11.43 13.16 -15.52
CA GLY A 131 -11.17 11.91 -16.26
C GLY A 131 -9.89 11.17 -15.85
N GLY A 132 -9.12 11.68 -14.87
CA GLY A 132 -8.03 10.95 -14.22
C GLY A 132 -8.56 9.76 -13.41
N ARG A 133 -7.67 8.86 -12.98
CA ARG A 133 -8.06 7.62 -12.30
C ARG A 133 -7.42 7.49 -10.92
N LEU A 134 -8.16 6.94 -9.98
CA LEU A 134 -7.63 6.43 -8.72
C LEU A 134 -7.61 4.90 -8.80
N ALA A 135 -6.50 4.28 -8.41
CA ALA A 135 -6.40 2.83 -8.30
C ALA A 135 -5.81 2.39 -6.97
N PHE A 136 -6.39 1.37 -6.35
CA PHE A 136 -5.85 0.81 -5.11
C PHE A 136 -6.35 -0.61 -4.90
N GLU A 137 -5.70 -1.32 -3.98
CA GLU A 137 -6.13 -2.63 -3.53
C GLU A 137 -6.49 -2.65 -2.03
N SER A 138 -7.35 -3.60 -1.67
CA SER A 138 -7.55 -4.07 -0.31
C SER A 138 -7.68 -5.58 -0.32
N ARG A 139 -7.21 -6.24 0.73
CA ARG A 139 -7.48 -7.67 0.92
C ARG A 139 -8.99 -7.89 1.09
N ASN A 140 -9.52 -8.96 0.50
CA ASN A 140 -10.94 -9.29 0.55
C ASN A 140 -11.33 -9.86 1.93
N PRO A 141 -12.23 -9.22 2.72
CA PRO A 141 -12.68 -9.76 4.00
C PRO A 141 -13.40 -11.10 3.89
N SER A 142 -14.05 -11.39 2.76
CA SER A 142 -14.88 -12.60 2.59
C SER A 142 -14.09 -13.89 2.70
N VAL A 143 -12.78 -13.87 2.41
CA VAL A 143 -11.89 -15.03 2.55
C VAL A 143 -11.09 -15.01 3.87
N SER A 144 -11.35 -14.03 4.75
CA SER A 144 -10.76 -13.92 6.10
C SER A 144 -9.25 -14.18 6.13
N PRO A 145 -8.44 -13.43 5.34
CA PRO A 145 -7.01 -13.72 5.14
C PRO A 145 -6.21 -13.74 6.45
N TRP A 146 -6.68 -13.02 7.46
CA TRP A 146 -6.08 -13.00 8.80
C TRP A 146 -6.13 -14.33 9.55
N MET A 147 -6.97 -15.28 9.15
CA MET A 147 -6.97 -16.63 9.71
C MET A 147 -5.68 -17.41 9.39
N ALA A 148 -4.87 -16.93 8.45
CA ALA A 148 -3.53 -17.46 8.17
C ALA A 148 -2.41 -16.77 8.97
N TRP A 149 -2.72 -15.72 9.74
CA TRP A 149 -1.75 -14.99 10.55
C TRP A 149 -1.51 -15.70 11.88
N THR A 150 -0.97 -16.91 11.81
CA THR A 150 -0.50 -17.67 12.98
C THR A 150 0.99 -17.96 12.82
N PRO A 151 1.73 -18.20 13.91
CA PRO A 151 3.14 -18.59 13.82
C PRO A 151 3.36 -19.77 12.87
N GLU A 152 2.48 -20.78 12.87
CA GLU A 152 2.63 -22.00 12.07
C GLU A 152 2.45 -21.76 10.58
N ARG A 153 1.57 -20.82 10.19
CA ARG A 153 1.16 -20.60 8.80
C ARG A 153 1.88 -19.44 8.13
N SER A 154 2.40 -18.50 8.90
CA SER A 154 3.03 -17.27 8.40
C SER A 154 4.54 -17.24 8.57
N ARG A 155 5.11 -18.18 9.36
CA ARG A 155 6.55 -18.19 9.64
C ARG A 155 7.37 -18.38 8.37
N ARG A 156 8.34 -17.49 8.21
CA ARG A 156 9.36 -17.54 7.16
C ARG A 156 10.69 -17.04 7.71
N VAL A 157 11.77 -17.39 7.02
CA VAL A 157 13.11 -16.87 7.30
C VAL A 157 13.59 -16.12 6.07
N ILE A 158 14.18 -14.94 6.28
CA ILE A 158 14.92 -14.22 5.24
C ILE A 158 16.38 -14.10 5.64
N ASP A 159 17.27 -14.09 4.65
CA ASP A 159 18.68 -13.77 4.85
C ASP A 159 18.93 -12.31 4.45
N ASP A 160 19.33 -11.49 5.42
CA ASP A 160 19.67 -10.10 5.18
C ASP A 160 21.20 -9.88 5.34
N PRO A 161 21.86 -9.14 4.43
CA PRO A 161 23.30 -8.90 4.51
C PRO A 161 23.75 -8.20 5.81
N ARG A 162 22.91 -7.35 6.40
CA ARG A 162 23.23 -6.57 7.60
C ARG A 162 22.96 -7.41 8.85
N TYR A 163 21.79 -8.05 8.91
CA TYR A 163 21.28 -8.71 10.11
C TYR A 163 21.44 -10.24 10.15
N GLY A 164 21.84 -10.86 9.04
CA GLY A 164 21.87 -12.31 8.90
C GLY A 164 20.46 -12.90 8.76
N ALA A 165 20.28 -14.15 9.19
CA ALA A 165 18.99 -14.81 9.15
C ALA A 165 18.01 -14.17 10.16
N VAL A 166 16.84 -13.75 9.66
CA VAL A 166 15.75 -13.19 10.47
C VAL A 166 14.50 -14.05 10.28
N GLU A 167 14.02 -14.65 11.37
CA GLU A 167 12.78 -15.41 11.41
C GLU A 167 11.60 -14.46 11.67
N ILE A 168 10.53 -14.59 10.88
CA ILE A 168 9.43 -13.63 10.87
C ILE A 168 8.12 -14.39 10.84
N TRP A 169 7.17 -13.98 11.68
CA TRP A 169 5.82 -14.53 11.68
C TRP A 169 4.81 -13.49 12.13
N GLN A 170 3.55 -13.72 11.78
CA GLN A 170 2.41 -12.95 12.21
C GLN A 170 1.62 -13.72 13.26
N GLN A 171 1.01 -12.99 14.17
CA GLN A 171 0.12 -13.52 15.20
C GLN A 171 -1.13 -12.65 15.29
N LEU A 172 -2.26 -13.21 14.85
CA LEU A 172 -3.57 -12.63 15.05
C LEU A 172 -3.81 -12.47 16.56
N ILE A 173 -4.13 -11.25 17.00
CA ILE A 173 -4.52 -11.01 18.39
C ILE A 173 -6.03 -10.89 18.50
N GLU A 174 -6.68 -10.21 17.55
CA GLU A 174 -8.11 -9.95 17.60
C GLU A 174 -8.68 -9.66 16.20
N ALA A 175 -9.88 -10.17 15.91
CA ALA A 175 -10.63 -9.84 14.71
C ALA A 175 -12.08 -9.54 15.10
N ASN A 176 -12.44 -8.25 15.10
CA ASN A 176 -13.77 -7.76 15.48
C ASN A 176 -14.37 -6.97 14.32
N ASN A 177 -15.51 -7.42 13.81
CA ASN A 177 -16.19 -6.82 12.66
C ASN A 177 -15.24 -6.69 11.46
N ASP A 178 -14.92 -5.46 11.06
CA ASP A 178 -14.02 -5.12 9.96
C ASP A 178 -12.61 -4.75 10.43
N ARG A 179 -12.26 -4.90 11.71
CA ARG A 179 -10.95 -4.54 12.26
C ARG A 179 -10.19 -5.77 12.70
N VAL A 180 -8.93 -5.85 12.29
CA VAL A 180 -8.04 -6.95 12.65
C VAL A 180 -6.78 -6.39 13.25
N ARG A 181 -6.46 -6.83 14.47
CA ARG A 181 -5.24 -6.52 15.20
C ARG A 181 -4.35 -7.74 15.24
N PHE A 182 -3.09 -7.56 14.90
CA PHE A 182 -2.10 -8.62 14.84
C PHE A 182 -0.72 -8.07 15.18
N ASP A 183 0.16 -8.95 15.62
CA ASP A 183 1.58 -8.63 15.80
C ASP A 183 2.38 -9.25 14.67
N THR A 184 3.39 -8.54 14.17
CA THR A 184 4.46 -9.15 13.37
C THR A 184 5.71 -9.23 14.21
N HIS A 185 6.26 -10.44 14.35
CA HIS A 185 7.44 -10.73 15.14
C HIS A 185 8.63 -10.91 14.21
N TYR A 186 9.78 -10.38 14.64
CA TYR A 186 11.06 -10.43 13.94
C TYR A 186 12.11 -10.92 14.92
N ARG A 187 12.50 -12.18 14.79
CA ARG A 187 13.56 -12.79 15.60
C ARG A 187 14.87 -12.80 14.81
N PHE A 188 15.82 -12.02 15.28
CA PHE A 188 17.17 -11.93 14.72
C PHE A 188 17.97 -13.13 15.23
N LEU A 189 18.27 -14.10 14.35
CA LEU A 189 18.86 -15.38 14.78
C LEU A 189 20.33 -15.26 15.19
N ARG A 190 21.00 -14.18 14.77
CA ARG A 190 22.41 -13.93 15.09
C ARG A 190 22.65 -13.65 16.57
N ASP A 191 21.80 -12.82 17.18
CA ASP A 191 21.93 -12.36 18.57
C ASP A 191 20.80 -12.87 19.49
N GLY A 192 19.70 -13.37 18.90
CA GLY A 192 18.53 -13.86 19.62
C GLY A 192 17.51 -12.76 19.94
N ASP A 193 17.74 -11.52 19.51
CA ASP A 193 16.84 -10.40 19.78
C ASP A 193 15.51 -10.58 19.03
N THR A 194 14.42 -10.12 19.64
CA THR A 194 13.10 -10.12 19.02
C THR A 194 12.47 -8.75 19.03
N VAL A 195 12.00 -8.30 17.88
CA VAL A 195 11.16 -7.12 17.72
C VAL A 195 9.74 -7.57 17.47
N VAL A 196 8.79 -6.96 18.19
CA VAL A 196 7.36 -7.18 17.96
C VAL A 196 6.79 -5.86 17.48
N ALA A 197 6.12 -5.90 16.33
CA ALA A 197 5.47 -4.76 15.70
C ALA A 197 3.95 -4.99 15.67
N PRO A 198 3.22 -4.45 16.66
CA PRO A 198 1.76 -4.48 16.67
C PRO A 198 1.21 -3.62 15.55
N SER A 199 0.21 -4.14 14.84
CA SER A 199 -0.49 -3.42 13.79
C SER A 199 -1.99 -3.69 13.84
N GLN A 200 -2.75 -2.78 13.25
CA GLN A 200 -4.18 -2.90 13.10
C GLN A 200 -4.59 -2.44 11.72
N LEU A 201 -5.42 -3.23 11.06
CA LEU A 201 -5.93 -2.96 9.72
C LEU A 201 -7.45 -3.02 9.71
N ARG A 202 -8.06 -2.27 8.79
CA ARG A 202 -9.49 -2.34 8.50
C ARG A 202 -9.76 -3.01 7.17
N PHE A 203 -10.59 -4.03 7.18
CA PHE A 203 -11.00 -4.84 6.04
C PHE A 203 -12.41 -4.44 5.60
N ARG A 204 -12.50 -3.44 4.73
CA ARG A 204 -13.78 -3.00 4.14
C ARG A 204 -14.21 -3.99 3.05
N THR A 205 -15.52 -4.21 2.93
CA THR A 205 -16.09 -4.99 1.84
C THR A 205 -16.01 -4.22 0.51
N GLN A 206 -16.15 -4.93 -0.61
CA GLN A 206 -16.22 -4.28 -1.93
C GLN A 206 -17.34 -3.23 -1.98
N ALA A 207 -18.51 -3.53 -1.41
CA ALA A 207 -19.64 -2.60 -1.35
C ALA A 207 -19.29 -1.32 -0.58
N ALA A 208 -18.69 -1.45 0.61
CA ALA A 208 -18.30 -0.29 1.43
C ALA A 208 -17.21 0.57 0.74
N LEU A 209 -16.24 -0.06 0.07
CA LEU A 209 -15.23 0.67 -0.71
C LEU A 209 -15.86 1.38 -1.92
N SER A 210 -16.81 0.72 -2.59
CA SER A 210 -17.53 1.29 -3.74
C SER A 210 -18.36 2.50 -3.35
N GLU A 211 -19.09 2.43 -2.23
CA GLU A 211 -19.86 3.55 -1.68
C GLU A 211 -18.96 4.73 -1.32
N ALA A 212 -17.81 4.48 -0.68
CA ALA A 212 -16.84 5.53 -0.34
C ALA A 212 -16.27 6.22 -1.60
N LEU A 213 -15.98 5.45 -2.66
CA LEU A 213 -15.55 5.99 -3.95
C LEU A 213 -16.62 6.87 -4.60
N VAL A 214 -17.88 6.43 -4.63
CA VAL A 214 -19.00 7.25 -5.16
C VAL A 214 -19.13 8.54 -4.36
N LYS A 215 -19.12 8.45 -3.02
CA LYS A 215 -19.19 9.61 -2.13
C LYS A 215 -18.08 10.62 -2.38
N ALA A 216 -16.89 10.15 -2.73
CA ALA A 216 -15.73 10.98 -3.05
C ALA A 216 -15.73 11.54 -4.49
N GLY A 217 -16.74 11.24 -5.31
CA GLY A 217 -16.84 11.75 -6.68
C GLY A 217 -16.08 10.92 -7.72
N PHE A 218 -15.97 9.60 -7.48
CA PHE A 218 -15.47 8.64 -8.46
C PHE A 218 -16.60 7.79 -9.05
N SER A 219 -16.53 7.58 -10.36
CA SER A 219 -17.44 6.75 -11.16
C SER A 219 -16.67 5.68 -11.94
N ASP A 220 -17.37 4.95 -12.81
CA ASP A 220 -16.80 3.93 -13.72
C ASP A 220 -15.82 2.97 -13.02
N GLN A 221 -16.26 2.42 -11.89
CA GLN A 221 -15.41 1.57 -11.04
C GLN A 221 -15.23 0.19 -11.66
N GLU A 222 -14.00 -0.15 -12.05
CA GLU A 222 -13.59 -1.51 -12.38
C GLU A 222 -13.11 -2.23 -11.13
N TRP A 223 -13.38 -3.53 -11.03
CA TRP A 223 -13.01 -4.36 -9.89
C TRP A 223 -12.38 -5.69 -10.35
N PHE A 224 -11.23 -6.02 -9.78
CA PHE A 224 -10.47 -7.23 -10.07
C PHE A 224 -10.20 -8.02 -8.78
N GLY A 225 -10.32 -9.35 -8.87
CA GLY A 225 -10.09 -10.29 -7.77
C GLY A 225 -8.63 -10.70 -7.56
N ASP A 226 -7.77 -10.38 -8.54
CA ASP A 226 -6.35 -10.71 -8.54
C ASP A 226 -5.50 -9.77 -9.43
N TRP A 227 -4.19 -9.92 -9.33
CA TRP A 227 -3.18 -9.14 -10.06
C TRP A 227 -3.14 -9.41 -11.57
N THR A 228 -3.89 -10.39 -12.06
CA THR A 228 -4.03 -10.71 -13.49
C THR A 228 -5.28 -10.12 -14.13
N ARG A 229 -6.05 -9.32 -13.37
CA ARG A 229 -7.31 -8.68 -13.79
C ARG A 229 -8.48 -9.67 -13.95
N SER A 230 -8.47 -10.80 -13.24
CA SER A 230 -9.66 -11.66 -13.18
C SER A 230 -10.81 -10.92 -12.49
N PRO A 231 -12.08 -11.14 -12.88
CA PRO A 231 -13.23 -10.60 -12.18
C PRO A 231 -13.26 -11.02 -10.70
N VAL A 232 -13.85 -10.19 -9.84
CA VAL A 232 -14.05 -10.55 -8.42
C VAL A 232 -15.04 -11.72 -8.30
N ASP A 233 -14.67 -12.71 -7.51
CA ASP A 233 -15.50 -13.84 -7.12
C ASP A 233 -15.36 -14.16 -5.61
N HIS A 234 -16.00 -15.23 -5.17
CA HIS A 234 -16.02 -15.66 -3.77
C HIS A 234 -14.65 -16.17 -3.25
N ALA A 235 -13.73 -16.54 -4.13
CA ALA A 235 -12.40 -17.04 -3.79
C ALA A 235 -11.30 -15.96 -3.91
N SER A 236 -11.66 -14.81 -4.48
CA SER A 236 -10.76 -13.68 -4.72
C SER A 236 -10.12 -13.21 -3.41
N ARG A 237 -8.79 -13.17 -3.40
CA ARG A 237 -8.01 -12.74 -2.22
C ARG A 237 -7.86 -11.24 -2.13
N GLU A 238 -7.91 -10.57 -3.28
CA GLU A 238 -7.76 -9.13 -3.41
C GLU A 238 -9.07 -8.51 -3.91
N LEU A 239 -9.26 -7.24 -3.57
CA LEU A 239 -10.22 -6.34 -4.17
C LEU A 239 -9.41 -5.18 -4.72
N ILE A 240 -9.12 -5.22 -6.01
CA ILE A 240 -8.33 -4.20 -6.71
C ILE A 240 -9.32 -3.37 -7.52
N THR A 241 -9.30 -2.05 -7.36
CA THR A 241 -10.19 -1.16 -8.09
C THR A 241 -9.45 -0.11 -8.88
N VAL A 242 -10.04 0.28 -10.00
CA VAL A 242 -9.67 1.45 -10.80
C VAL A 242 -10.96 2.26 -11.00
N ALA A 243 -10.99 3.49 -10.51
CA ALA A 243 -12.16 4.35 -10.56
C ALA A 243 -11.80 5.68 -11.24
N ARG A 244 -12.72 6.21 -12.05
CA ARG A 244 -12.53 7.45 -12.80
C ARG A 244 -13.04 8.63 -11.99
N ARG A 245 -12.27 9.73 -11.96
CA ARG A 245 -12.75 11.01 -11.46
C ARG A 245 -13.72 11.62 -12.48
N ASP A 246 -14.88 12.04 -12.00
CA ASP A 246 -15.87 12.80 -12.76
C ASP A 246 -15.36 14.18 -13.21
#